data_AF-A0A9P5DZL6-F1
#
_entry.id   AF-A0A9P5DZL6-F1
#
_cell.length_a   1.000
_cell.length_b   1.000
_cell.length_c   1.000
_cell.angle_alpha   90.00
_cell.angle_beta   90.00
_cell.angle_gamma   90.00
#
_symmetry.space_group_name_H-M   'P 1'
#
loop_
_entity.id
_entity.type
_entity.pdbx_description
1 polymer ?
#
loop_
_entity_poly.entity_id
_entity_poly.type
_entity_poly.pdbx_seq_one_letter_code
_entity_poly.pdbx_strand_id
1 'polypeptide(L)'
;MVVQKSGNEPEGLCVLAWVEKYQILKRSPMPIGLALYYHRAEMQEAGLKATNAWGSVILPAHLYNALGEEGLIQCVWSYIDSLIEAFGEEQFFVGRRPETRYDYAKRFMLQVGI
;
A
#
# COMPACT_ATOMS: atom_id res chain seq x y z
N MET A 1 -17.35 -15.40 -54.68
CA MET A 1 -18.56 -16.11 -54.22
C MET A 1 -18.75 -15.74 -52.77
N VAL A 2 -19.94 -15.24 -52.46
CA VAL A 2 -20.48 -14.79 -51.17
C VAL A 2 -19.79 -15.42 -49.97
N VAL A 3 -19.29 -14.59 -49.05
CA VAL A 3 -18.98 -15.01 -47.67
C VAL A 3 -20.27 -15.59 -47.11
N GLN A 4 -20.37 -16.92 -47.12
CA GLN A 4 -21.48 -17.60 -46.50
C GLN A 4 -21.42 -17.26 -45.02
N LYS A 5 -22.37 -16.42 -44.58
CA LYS A 5 -22.77 -16.36 -43.18
C LYS A 5 -23.28 -17.76 -42.84
N SER A 6 -22.41 -18.62 -42.31
CA SER A 6 -22.84 -19.90 -41.76
C SER A 6 -23.64 -19.58 -40.50
N GLY A 7 -24.95 -19.69 -40.61
CA GLY A 7 -25.86 -19.62 -39.48
C GLY A 7 -25.49 -20.69 -38.47
N ASN A 8 -24.94 -20.25 -37.34
CA ASN A 8 -24.82 -21.05 -36.12
C ASN A 8 -24.63 -20.15 -34.87
N GLU A 9 -25.25 -18.96 -34.88
CA GLU A 9 -25.27 -18.10 -33.70
C GLU A 9 -25.87 -18.75 -32.43
N PRO A 10 -26.91 -19.61 -32.47
CA PRO A 10 -27.47 -20.19 -31.25
C PRO A 10 -26.60 -21.31 -30.64
N GLU A 11 -25.81 -22.02 -31.45
CA GLU A 11 -24.97 -23.14 -30.97
C GLU A 11 -23.72 -22.64 -30.25
N GLY A 12 -23.07 -21.58 -30.75
CA GLY A 12 -21.91 -20.97 -30.10
C GLY A 12 -22.26 -20.37 -28.72
N LEU A 13 -23.43 -19.75 -28.60
CA LEU A 13 -23.94 -19.20 -27.34
C LEU A 13 -24.27 -20.31 -26.33
N CYS A 14 -24.83 -21.44 -26.79
CA CYS A 14 -25.07 -22.62 -25.95
C CYS A 14 -23.76 -23.16 -25.37
N VAL A 15 -22.72 -23.32 -26.19
CA VAL A 15 -21.41 -23.80 -25.74
C VAL A 15 -20.81 -22.88 -24.67
N LEU A 16 -20.90 -21.56 -24.84
CA LEU A 16 -20.46 -20.58 -23.84
C LEU A 16 -21.27 -20.65 -22.54
N ALA A 17 -22.56 -21.01 -22.60
CA ALA A 17 -23.40 -21.17 -21.42
C ALA A 17 -22.98 -22.37 -20.52
N TRP A 18 -22.30 -23.38 -21.09
CA TRP A 18 -21.74 -24.53 -20.36
C TRP A 18 -20.29 -24.31 -19.88
N VAL A 19 -19.62 -23.25 -20.36
CA VAL A 19 -18.28 -22.90 -19.89
C VAL A 19 -18.39 -22.33 -18.48
N GLU A 20 -17.97 -23.14 -17.52
CA GLU A 20 -17.96 -22.75 -16.11
C GLU A 20 -17.17 -21.43 -15.93
N LYS A 21 -17.70 -20.50 -15.12
CA LYS A 21 -17.03 -19.22 -14.88
C LYS A 21 -15.59 -19.48 -14.40
N TYR A 22 -14.63 -18.84 -15.06
CA TYR A 22 -13.19 -18.97 -14.79
C TYR A 22 -12.56 -20.34 -15.08
N GLN A 23 -13.15 -21.17 -15.96
CA GLN A 23 -12.63 -22.51 -16.27
C GLN A 23 -11.15 -22.53 -16.71
N ILE A 24 -10.71 -21.52 -17.48
CA ILE A 24 -9.31 -21.36 -17.90
C ILE A 24 -8.40 -21.10 -16.69
N LEU A 25 -8.85 -20.26 -15.74
CA LEU A 25 -8.11 -19.96 -14.50
C LEU A 25 -8.10 -21.15 -13.54
N LYS A 26 -9.16 -21.96 -13.53
CA LYS A 26 -9.25 -23.20 -12.72
C LYS A 26 -8.35 -24.31 -13.25
N ARG A 27 -8.19 -24.42 -14.58
CA ARG A 27 -7.46 -25.52 -15.24
C ARG A 27 -5.99 -25.22 -15.46
N SER A 28 -5.58 -23.96 -15.51
CA SER A 28 -4.19 -23.59 -15.76
C SER A 28 -3.63 -22.75 -14.62
N PRO A 29 -2.59 -23.23 -13.91
CA PRO A 29 -1.99 -22.52 -12.78
C PRO A 29 -1.23 -21.25 -13.21
N MET A 30 -0.76 -21.20 -14.46
CA MET A 30 0.00 -20.06 -14.98
C MET A 30 -0.80 -18.74 -15.06
N PRO A 31 -1.97 -18.67 -15.74
CA PRO A 31 -2.74 -17.43 -15.83
C PRO A 31 -3.31 -16.96 -14.49
N ILE A 32 -3.71 -17.87 -13.59
CA ILE A 32 -4.16 -17.48 -12.24
C ILE A 32 -3.00 -16.96 -11.39
N GLY A 33 -1.81 -17.57 -11.50
CA GLY A 33 -0.61 -17.08 -10.83
C GLY A 33 -0.20 -15.69 -11.30
N LEU A 34 -0.25 -15.44 -12.62
CA LEU A 34 0.07 -14.13 -13.19
C LEU A 34 -0.96 -13.06 -12.78
N ALA A 35 -2.26 -13.39 -12.80
CA ALA A 35 -3.31 -12.48 -12.35
C ALA A 35 -3.18 -12.13 -10.86
N LEU A 36 -2.86 -13.12 -10.02
CA LEU A 36 -2.61 -12.89 -8.60
C LEU A 36 -1.38 -12.01 -8.36
N TYR A 37 -0.28 -12.27 -9.10
CA TYR A 37 0.92 -11.44 -9.04
C TYR A 37 0.62 -9.99 -9.44
N TYR A 38 -0.08 -9.79 -10.56
CA TYR A 38 -0.47 -8.47 -11.04
C TYR A 38 -1.27 -7.71 -9.99
N HIS A 39 -2.30 -8.34 -9.41
CA HIS A 39 -3.08 -7.71 -8.34
C HIS A 39 -2.26 -7.40 -7.08
N ARG A 40 -1.32 -8.27 -6.70
CA ARG A 40 -0.43 -8.00 -5.57
C ARG A 40 0.51 -6.82 -5.86
N ALA A 41 1.05 -6.73 -7.07
CA ALA A 41 1.91 -5.62 -7.47
C ALA A 41 1.15 -4.29 -7.48
N GLU A 42 -0.06 -4.27 -8.05
CA GLU A 42 -0.97 -3.12 -8.02
C GLU A 42 -1.30 -2.68 -6.58
N MET A 43 -1.65 -3.63 -5.71
CA MET A 43 -1.95 -3.34 -4.31
C MET A 43 -0.73 -2.83 -3.56
N GLN A 44 0.46 -3.37 -3.84
CA GLN A 44 1.71 -2.90 -3.25
C GLN A 44 2.03 -1.47 -3.70
N GLU A 45 1.88 -1.17 -4.99
CA GLU A 45 2.10 0.16 -5.53
C GLU A 45 1.10 1.18 -4.97
N ALA A 46 -0.19 0.81 -4.91
CA ALA A 46 -1.22 1.64 -4.29
C ALA A 46 -0.93 1.89 -2.81
N GLY A 47 -0.50 0.86 -2.07
CA GLY A 47 -0.08 0.98 -0.68
C GLY A 47 1.10 1.93 -0.51
N LEU A 48 2.14 1.80 -1.34
CA LEU A 48 3.29 2.71 -1.31
C LEU A 48 2.90 4.16 -1.62
N LYS A 49 2.05 4.37 -2.63
CA LYS A 49 1.54 5.72 -2.95
C LYS A 49 0.75 6.30 -1.79
N ALA A 50 -0.13 5.53 -1.17
CA ALA A 50 -0.89 5.97 0.00
C ALA A 50 0.02 6.29 1.19
N THR A 51 1.01 5.44 1.46
CA THR A 51 1.98 5.66 2.54
C THR A 51 2.78 6.94 2.32
N ASN A 52 3.19 7.20 1.08
CA ASN A 52 4.02 8.36 0.73
C ASN A 52 3.22 9.67 0.59
N ALA A 53 1.93 9.62 0.24
CA ALA A 53 1.15 10.82 -0.06
C ALA A 53 0.85 11.70 1.17
N TRP A 54 0.76 11.13 2.37
CA TRP A 54 0.22 11.83 3.55
C TRP A 54 1.17 11.93 4.74
N GLY A 55 2.45 11.59 4.56
CA GLY A 55 3.36 11.51 5.72
C GLY A 55 2.87 10.48 6.74
N SER A 56 2.25 9.40 6.25
CA SER A 56 1.59 8.37 7.07
C SER A 56 2.52 7.71 8.10
N VAL A 57 3.84 7.76 7.84
CA VAL A 57 4.88 7.28 8.76
C VAL A 57 5.45 8.42 9.62
N ILE A 58 5.55 9.62 9.06
CA ILE A 58 6.08 10.81 9.74
C ILE A 58 5.17 11.22 10.91
N LEU A 59 3.85 11.30 10.66
CA LEU A 59 2.84 11.65 11.65
C LEU A 59 2.91 10.78 12.92
N PRO A 60 2.82 9.44 12.82
CA PRO A 60 2.92 8.59 13.98
C PRO A 60 4.33 8.59 14.59
N ALA A 61 5.40 8.81 13.82
CA ALA A 61 6.75 8.93 14.39
C ALA A 61 6.90 10.16 15.29
N HIS A 62 6.37 11.32 14.87
CA HIS A 62 6.32 12.53 15.70
C HIS A 62 5.48 12.33 16.97
N LEU A 63 4.32 11.69 16.84
CA LEU A 63 3.46 11.40 17.99
C LEU A 63 4.12 10.40 18.94
N TYR A 64 4.69 9.32 18.42
CA TYR A 64 5.40 8.32 19.20
C TYR A 64 6.55 8.95 19.97
N ASN A 65 7.36 9.80 19.32
CA ASN A 65 8.41 10.53 20.00
C ASN A 65 7.86 11.39 21.16
N ALA A 66 6.83 12.21 20.91
CA ALA A 66 6.25 13.07 21.93
C ALA A 66 5.68 12.26 23.12
N LEU A 67 4.98 11.16 22.85
CA LEU A 67 4.47 10.28 23.90
C LEU A 67 5.61 9.63 24.70
N GLY A 68 6.72 9.29 24.06
CA GLY A 68 7.88 8.68 24.70
C GLY A 68 8.58 9.62 25.66
N GLU A 69 8.87 10.83 25.20
CA GLU A 69 9.49 11.88 26.01
C GLU A 69 8.61 12.31 27.20
N GLU A 70 7.28 12.26 27.04
CA GLU A 70 6.33 12.55 28.13
C GLU A 70 6.05 11.36 29.05
N GLY A 71 6.67 10.19 28.81
CA GLY A 71 6.48 8.99 29.60
C GLY A 71 5.07 8.37 29.49
N LEU A 72 4.36 8.64 28.39
CA LEU A 72 2.99 8.19 28.14
C LEU A 72 2.92 6.88 27.33
N ILE A 73 4.06 6.37 26.87
CA ILE A 73 4.14 5.09 26.16
C ILE A 73 4.04 3.93 27.14
N GLN A 74 3.03 3.08 26.92
CA GLN A 74 2.88 1.81 27.65
C GLN A 74 3.55 0.63 26.93
N CYS A 75 3.75 0.72 25.61
CA CYS A 75 4.34 -0.32 24.78
C CYS A 75 5.27 0.29 23.74
N VAL A 76 6.49 -0.22 23.65
CA VAL A 76 7.49 0.18 22.65
C VAL A 76 6.98 -0.20 21.26
N TRP A 77 7.01 0.76 20.34
CA TRP A 77 6.65 0.53 18.95
C TRP A 77 7.92 0.29 18.12
N SER A 78 8.48 -0.91 18.28
CA SER A 78 9.78 -1.29 17.71
C SER A 78 9.90 -1.03 16.20
N TYR A 79 8.80 -1.14 15.46
CA TYR A 79 8.79 -0.87 14.03
C TYR A 79 9.14 0.58 13.68
N ILE A 80 8.63 1.57 14.45
CA ILE A 80 9.01 2.97 14.24
C ILE A 80 10.47 3.20 14.61
N ASP A 81 10.94 2.60 15.70
CA ASP A 81 12.35 2.71 16.10
C ASP A 81 13.28 2.14 15.01
N SER A 82 12.97 0.97 14.45
CA SER A 82 13.73 0.39 13.33
C SER A 82 13.67 1.23 12.06
N LEU A 83 12.55 1.91 11.79
CA LEU A 83 12.45 2.81 10.64
C LEU A 83 13.30 4.06 10.84
N ILE A 84 13.27 4.66 12.03
CA ILE A 84 14.11 5.82 12.37
C ILE A 84 15.59 5.45 12.28
N GLU A 85 15.98 4.27 12.77
CA GLU A 85 17.35 3.76 12.66
C GLU A 85 17.76 3.53 11.20
N ALA A 86 16.88 2.92 10.39
CA ALA A 86 17.20 2.58 9.00
C ALA A 86 17.31 3.80 8.07
N PHE A 87 16.44 4.79 8.24
CA PHE A 87 16.40 5.97 7.36
C PHE A 87 17.13 7.19 7.95
N GLY A 88 17.42 7.18 9.25
CA GLY A 88 18.03 8.28 9.98
C GLY A 88 17.00 9.29 10.51
N GLU A 89 17.32 9.91 11.65
CA GLU A 89 16.42 10.85 12.34
C GLU A 89 16.01 12.05 11.47
N GLU A 90 16.92 12.55 10.63
CA GLU A 90 16.69 13.72 9.76
C GLU A 90 15.57 13.50 8.72
N GLN A 91 15.25 12.24 8.40
CA GLN A 91 14.14 11.92 7.50
C GLN A 91 12.78 12.06 8.20
N PHE A 92 12.77 11.97 9.53
CA PHE A 92 11.57 12.04 10.35
C PHE A 92 11.41 13.40 11.02
N PHE A 93 12.50 14.00 11.48
CA PHE A 93 12.49 15.22 12.26
C PHE A 93 13.40 16.27 11.62
N VAL A 94 12.89 17.49 11.46
CA VAL A 94 13.72 18.61 10.98
C VAL A 94 14.83 18.91 11.99
N GLY A 95 16.07 18.57 11.63
CA GLY A 95 17.31 18.95 12.30
C GLY A 95 17.76 18.03 13.44
N ARG A 96 16.89 17.66 14.38
CA ARG A 96 17.17 16.60 15.38
C ARG A 96 15.87 16.02 15.91
N ARG A 97 15.91 14.96 16.70
CA ARG A 97 14.75 14.48 17.47
C ARG A 97 14.29 15.52 18.52
N PRO A 98 13.00 15.89 18.58
CA PRO A 98 12.53 16.88 19.55
C PRO A 98 12.37 16.28 20.94
N GLU A 99 12.73 17.05 21.96
CA GLU A 99 12.75 16.61 23.39
C GLU A 99 11.82 17.46 24.26
N THR A 100 11.22 18.52 23.72
CA THR A 100 10.36 19.45 24.47
C THR A 100 9.01 19.63 23.79
N ARG A 101 7.97 19.93 24.58
CA ARG A 101 6.61 20.20 24.11
C ARG A 101 6.53 21.24 23.01
N TYR A 102 7.32 22.31 23.12
CA TYR A 102 7.40 23.36 22.11
C TYR A 102 7.99 22.83 20.79
N ASP A 103 9.05 22.03 20.89
CA ASP A 103 9.73 21.48 19.72
C ASP A 103 8.92 20.40 19.00
N TYR A 104 8.07 19.63 19.69
CA TYR A 104 7.23 18.61 19.03
C TYR A 104 6.36 19.25 17.95
N ALA A 105 5.59 20.27 18.32
CA ALA A 105 4.69 20.95 17.40
C ALA A 105 5.47 21.73 16.34
N LYS A 106 6.51 22.47 16.74
CA LYS A 106 7.32 23.27 15.82
C LYS A 106 7.97 22.41 14.74
N ARG A 107 8.66 21.34 15.12
CA ARG A 107 9.36 20.49 14.13
C ARG A 107 8.40 19.68 13.29
N PHE A 108 7.26 19.28 13.85
CA PHE A 108 6.19 18.66 13.09
C PHE A 108 5.65 19.61 12.00
N MET A 109 5.31 20.85 12.36
CA MET A 109 4.82 21.87 11.41
C MET A 109 5.83 22.09 10.28
N LEU A 110 7.11 22.26 10.63
CA LEU A 110 8.19 22.40 9.64
C LEU A 110 8.30 21.17 8.71
N GLN A 111 8.17 19.96 9.25
CA GLN A 111 8.25 18.72 8.47
C GLN A 111 7.10 18.58 7.45
N VAL A 112 5.89 19.07 7.79
CA VAL A 112 4.73 19.05 6.89
C VAL A 112 4.64 20.28 5.98
N GLY A 113 5.57 21.23 6.10
CA GLY A 113 5.66 22.42 5.25
C GLY A 113 4.77 23.59 5.69
N ILE A 114 4.47 23.69 6.98
CA ILE A 114 3.77 24.82 7.62
C ILE A 114 4.78 25.66 8.40
#